data_AF-A0AAD6M885-F1
#
_entry.id   AF-A0AAD6M885-F1
#
_cell.length_a   1.000
_cell.length_b   1.000
_cell.length_c   1.000
_cell.angle_alpha   90.00
_cell.angle_beta   90.00
_cell.angle_gamma   90.00
#
_symmetry.space_group_name_H-M   'P 1'
#
loop_
_entity.id
_entity.type
_entity.pdbx_description
1 polymer ?
#
loop_
_entity_poly.entity_id
_entity_poly.type
_entity_poly.pdbx_seq_one_letter_code
_entity_poly.pdbx_strand_id
1 'polypeptide(L)'
;MGERKMSSGSRLVKEGEDIWAKATKAADDLYILRDTYFPPNPLDKISKLQSQSDLSLNLLDSIPLEYRKSPVQRATYEYLRGKLLDVVPEYNKEAEDHLSKAVKLNPSLADAWLCLGNCIWKKGDLPSAKNCFNLALSKGANKKILCLLSMLERRMAQGEDFKFFYFLLLPSSNL
;
A
#
# COMPACT_ATOMS: atom_id res chain seq x y z
N MET A 1 -33.54 -36.81 4.56
CA MET A 1 -32.29 -36.10 4.19
C MET A 1 -32.68 -34.99 3.22
N GLY A 2 -32.85 -33.76 3.71
CA GLY A 2 -33.29 -32.63 2.86
C GLY A 2 -32.11 -31.96 2.19
N GLU A 3 -31.92 -32.18 0.89
CA GLU A 3 -30.97 -31.41 0.08
C GLU A 3 -31.50 -29.97 -0.07
N ARG A 4 -30.96 -29.04 0.72
CA ARG A 4 -31.14 -27.60 0.49
C ARG A 4 -30.46 -27.25 -0.83
N LYS A 5 -31.22 -27.18 -1.92
CA LYS A 5 -30.79 -26.56 -3.17
C LYS A 5 -30.45 -25.09 -2.89
N MET A 6 -29.15 -24.78 -2.83
CA MET A 6 -28.69 -23.38 -2.76
C MET A 6 -29.13 -22.67 -4.05
N SER A 7 -29.79 -21.51 -3.89
CA SER A 7 -30.23 -20.67 -5.01
C SER A 7 -29.03 -20.21 -5.85
N SER A 8 -29.19 -20.10 -7.17
CA SER A 8 -28.14 -19.67 -8.11
C SER A 8 -27.47 -18.34 -7.69
N GLY A 9 -28.25 -17.40 -7.13
CA GLY A 9 -27.72 -16.14 -6.59
C GLY A 9 -26.84 -16.31 -5.34
N SER A 10 -27.17 -17.27 -4.45
CA SER A 10 -26.35 -17.55 -3.27
C SER A 10 -25.02 -18.23 -3.58
N ARG A 11 -24.95 -18.95 -4.72
CA ARG A 11 -23.72 -19.60 -5.19
C ARG A 11 -22.72 -18.59 -5.76
N LEU A 12 -23.21 -17.64 -6.58
CA LEU A 12 -22.39 -16.58 -7.18
C LEU A 12 -21.79 -15.64 -6.12
N VAL A 13 -22.57 -15.27 -5.09
CA VAL A 13 -22.07 -14.43 -3.99
C VAL A 13 -20.94 -15.13 -3.23
N LYS A 14 -21.11 -16.42 -2.91
CA LYS A 14 -20.10 -17.21 -2.21
C LYS A 14 -18.82 -17.41 -3.03
N GLU A 15 -18.96 -17.57 -4.34
CA GLU A 15 -17.82 -17.69 -5.27
C GLU A 15 -17.05 -16.37 -5.37
N GLY A 16 -17.75 -15.23 -5.46
CA GLY A 16 -17.13 -13.91 -5.42
C GLY A 16 -16.37 -13.64 -4.11
N GLU A 17 -16.97 -13.98 -2.96
CA GLU A 17 -16.33 -13.86 -1.64
C GLU A 17 -15.04 -14.69 -1.55
N ASP A 18 -15.04 -15.91 -2.09
CA ASP A 18 -13.87 -16.79 -2.11
C ASP A 18 -12.73 -16.22 -2.96
N ILE A 19 -13.04 -15.64 -4.14
CA ILE A 19 -12.01 -15.02 -4.99
C ILE A 19 -11.39 -13.80 -4.30
N TRP A 20 -12.20 -12.94 -3.69
CA TRP A 20 -11.71 -11.79 -2.92
C TRP A 20 -10.82 -12.20 -1.74
N ALA A 21 -11.22 -13.25 -1.02
CA ALA A 21 -10.44 -13.80 0.09
C ALA A 21 -9.08 -14.32 -0.40
N LYS A 22 -9.03 -15.02 -1.54
CA LYS A 22 -7.78 -15.50 -2.14
C LYS A 22 -6.86 -14.34 -2.55
N ALA A 23 -7.39 -13.33 -3.24
CA ALA A 23 -6.59 -12.17 -3.67
C ALA A 23 -6.04 -11.37 -2.48
N THR A 24 -6.86 -11.19 -1.44
CA THR A 24 -6.46 -10.50 -0.21
C THR A 24 -5.37 -11.29 0.51
N LYS A 25 -5.56 -12.60 0.66
CA LYS A 25 -4.56 -13.49 1.27
C LYS A 25 -3.24 -13.47 0.50
N ALA A 26 -3.27 -13.52 -0.82
CA ALA A 26 -2.05 -13.44 -1.63
C ALA A 26 -1.27 -12.13 -1.40
N ALA A 27 -1.99 -10.99 -1.29
CA ALA A 27 -1.38 -9.71 -0.96
C ALA A 27 -0.77 -9.67 0.46
N ASP A 28 -1.40 -10.34 1.42
CA ASP A 28 -0.88 -10.44 2.79
C ASP A 28 0.34 -11.37 2.86
N ASP A 29 0.27 -12.55 2.24
CA ASP A 29 1.37 -13.51 2.14
C ASP A 29 2.59 -12.88 1.45
N LEU A 30 2.38 -12.03 0.44
CA LEU A 30 3.44 -11.27 -0.22
C LEU A 30 4.15 -10.31 0.75
N TYR A 31 3.40 -9.63 1.62
CA TYR A 31 3.98 -8.71 2.61
C TYR A 31 4.65 -9.45 3.77
N ILE A 32 4.13 -10.62 4.16
CA ILE A 32 4.82 -11.53 5.07
C ILE A 32 6.16 -11.94 4.46
N LEU A 33 6.17 -12.41 3.20
CA LEU A 33 7.38 -12.79 2.50
C LEU A 33 8.39 -11.63 2.45
N ARG A 34 7.95 -10.42 2.13
CA ARG A 34 8.78 -9.21 2.13
C ARG A 34 9.42 -8.96 3.49
N ASP A 35 8.68 -9.16 4.57
CA ASP A 35 9.10 -8.84 5.94
C ASP A 35 9.88 -9.99 6.61
N THR A 36 9.80 -11.23 6.11
CA THR A 36 10.43 -12.41 6.75
C THR A 36 11.50 -13.10 5.91
N TYR A 37 11.61 -12.82 4.61
CA TYR A 37 12.61 -13.44 3.73
C TYR A 37 13.85 -12.54 3.57
N PHE A 38 15.02 -13.06 3.95
CA PHE A 38 16.30 -12.35 3.93
C PHE A 38 17.40 -13.22 3.31
N PRO A 39 17.44 -13.36 1.97
CA PRO A 39 18.50 -14.08 1.29
C PRO A 39 19.83 -13.31 1.35
N PRO A 40 20.99 -13.99 1.17
CA PRO A 40 22.30 -13.31 1.15
C PRO A 40 22.42 -12.26 0.04
N ASN A 41 21.79 -12.49 -1.11
CA ASN A 41 21.77 -11.55 -2.24
C ASN A 41 20.45 -10.75 -2.25
N PRO A 42 20.48 -9.42 -2.12
CA PRO A 42 19.30 -8.57 -2.20
C PRO A 42 18.53 -8.69 -3.53
N LEU A 43 19.22 -8.95 -4.64
CA LEU A 43 18.58 -9.12 -5.95
C LEU A 43 17.68 -10.34 -6.01
N ASP A 44 18.03 -11.42 -5.29
CA ASP A 44 17.20 -12.62 -5.20
C ASP A 44 15.89 -12.31 -4.44
N LYS A 45 15.96 -11.46 -3.41
CA LYS A 45 14.78 -10.99 -2.69
C LYS A 45 13.86 -10.19 -3.62
N ILE A 46 14.40 -9.22 -4.34
CA ILE A 46 13.64 -8.37 -5.26
C ILE A 46 12.98 -9.23 -6.35
N SER A 47 13.75 -10.11 -6.99
CA SER A 47 13.25 -10.99 -8.06
C SER A 47 12.12 -11.90 -7.56
N LYS A 48 12.26 -12.45 -6.35
CA LYS A 48 11.22 -13.29 -5.74
C LYS A 48 9.95 -12.49 -5.41
N LEU A 49 10.10 -11.27 -4.90
CA LEU A 49 8.96 -10.39 -4.59
C LEU A 49 8.22 -9.96 -5.85
N GLN A 50 8.94 -9.62 -6.92
CA GLN A 50 8.34 -9.28 -8.21
C GLN A 50 7.56 -10.46 -8.78
N SER A 51 8.17 -11.65 -8.84
CA SER A 51 7.49 -12.85 -9.33
C SER A 51 6.21 -13.18 -8.54
N GLN A 52 6.26 -13.08 -7.21
CA GLN A 52 5.06 -13.31 -6.38
C GLN A 52 4.03 -12.19 -6.50
N SER A 53 4.46 -10.95 -6.73
CA SER A 53 3.57 -9.83 -7.02
C SER A 53 2.81 -10.06 -8.33
N ASP A 54 3.48 -10.48 -9.40
CA ASP A 54 2.85 -10.77 -10.69
C ASP A 54 1.78 -11.87 -10.57
N LEU A 55 2.07 -12.94 -9.83
CA LEU A 55 1.09 -14.01 -9.54
C LEU A 55 -0.13 -13.48 -8.78
N SER A 56 0.11 -12.62 -7.78
CA SER A 56 -0.96 -12.03 -6.97
C SER A 56 -1.79 -11.02 -7.77
N LEU A 57 -1.17 -10.27 -8.68
CA LEU A 57 -1.85 -9.35 -9.60
C LEU A 57 -2.74 -10.12 -10.57
N ASN A 58 -2.26 -11.23 -11.15
CA ASN A 58 -3.06 -12.10 -12.01
C ASN A 58 -4.30 -12.65 -11.27
N LEU A 59 -4.12 -13.05 -10.00
CA LEU A 59 -5.23 -13.49 -9.16
C LEU A 59 -6.23 -12.36 -8.88
N LEU A 60 -5.75 -11.15 -8.60
CA LEU A 60 -6.60 -9.98 -8.40
C LEU A 60 -7.37 -9.62 -9.68
N ASP A 61 -6.70 -9.63 -10.83
CA ASP A 61 -7.28 -9.31 -12.14
C ASP A 61 -8.31 -10.34 -12.59
N SER A 62 -8.22 -11.58 -12.09
CA SER A 62 -9.21 -12.63 -12.32
C SER A 62 -10.59 -12.32 -11.72
N ILE A 63 -10.71 -11.39 -10.76
CA ILE A 63 -11.99 -11.00 -10.14
C ILE A 63 -12.89 -10.39 -11.21
N PRO A 64 -14.05 -10.98 -11.55
CA PRO A 64 -14.93 -10.41 -12.56
C PRO A 64 -15.43 -8.99 -12.20
N LEU A 65 -15.68 -8.16 -13.22
CA LEU A 65 -16.23 -6.81 -13.04
C LEU A 65 -17.56 -6.81 -12.26
N GLU A 66 -18.29 -7.92 -12.29
CA GLU A 66 -19.53 -8.10 -11.56
C GLU A 66 -19.38 -7.97 -10.04
N TYR A 67 -18.20 -8.32 -9.53
CA TYR A 67 -17.84 -8.19 -8.11
C TYR A 67 -17.09 -6.88 -7.80
N ARG A 68 -17.00 -5.97 -8.78
CA ARG A 68 -16.32 -4.66 -8.70
C ARG A 68 -17.29 -3.50 -9.00
N LYS A 69 -18.55 -3.63 -8.57
CA LYS A 69 -19.61 -2.64 -8.88
C LYS A 69 -19.69 -1.54 -7.84
N SER A 70 -19.57 -1.87 -6.55
CA SER A 70 -19.72 -0.87 -5.50
C SER A 70 -18.45 0.00 -5.35
N PRO A 71 -18.57 1.25 -4.89
CA PRO A 71 -17.41 2.08 -4.59
C PRO A 71 -16.44 1.42 -3.60
N VAL A 72 -16.97 0.69 -2.61
CA VAL A 72 -16.16 -0.05 -1.63
C VAL A 72 -15.38 -1.17 -2.29
N GLN A 73 -16.01 -2.00 -3.13
CA GLN A 73 -15.31 -3.06 -3.86
C GLN A 73 -14.25 -2.51 -4.81
N ARG A 74 -14.56 -1.42 -5.52
CA ARG A 74 -13.59 -0.73 -6.39
C ARG A 74 -12.43 -0.18 -5.57
N ALA A 75 -12.70 0.46 -4.43
CA ALA A 75 -11.65 0.94 -3.53
C ALA A 75 -10.75 -0.20 -3.05
N THR A 76 -11.33 -1.34 -2.66
CA THR A 76 -10.56 -2.53 -2.24
C THR A 76 -9.72 -3.08 -3.38
N TYR A 77 -10.25 -3.15 -4.60
CA TYR A 77 -9.48 -3.60 -5.78
C TYR A 77 -8.28 -2.69 -6.04
N GLU A 78 -8.52 -1.38 -6.11
CA GLU A 78 -7.48 -0.36 -6.32
C GLU A 78 -6.43 -0.40 -5.19
N TYR A 79 -6.87 -0.56 -3.95
CA TYR A 79 -5.98 -0.72 -2.79
C TYR A 79 -5.08 -1.95 -2.92
N LEU A 80 -5.66 -3.12 -3.21
CA LEU A 80 -4.90 -4.36 -3.35
C LEU A 80 -3.91 -4.27 -4.50
N ARG A 81 -4.33 -3.72 -5.65
CA ARG A 81 -3.46 -3.55 -6.83
C ARG A 81 -2.27 -2.66 -6.49
N GLY A 82 -2.51 -1.51 -5.86
CA GLY A 82 -1.46 -0.61 -5.40
C GLY A 82 -0.53 -1.24 -4.36
N LYS A 83 -1.08 -1.98 -3.39
CA LYS A 83 -0.29 -2.70 -2.38
C LYS A 83 0.66 -3.73 -3.01
N LEU A 84 0.20 -4.50 -4.00
CA LEU A 84 1.00 -5.50 -4.72
C LEU A 84 2.13 -4.84 -5.53
N LEU A 85 1.83 -3.73 -6.21
CA LEU A 85 2.80 -2.96 -6.98
C LEU A 85 3.87 -2.27 -6.09
N ASP A 86 3.54 -1.98 -4.82
CA ASP A 86 4.43 -1.32 -3.84
C ASP A 86 5.29 -2.30 -3.01
N VAL A 87 5.40 -3.58 -3.40
CA VAL A 87 6.12 -4.57 -2.56
C VAL A 87 7.63 -4.31 -2.49
N VAL A 88 8.24 -3.79 -3.55
CA VAL A 88 9.69 -3.56 -3.64
C VAL A 88 10.10 -2.21 -3.04
N PRO A 89 11.37 -2.01 -2.63
CA PRO A 89 11.81 -0.75 -2.02
C PRO A 89 11.75 0.46 -2.95
N GLU A 90 11.86 0.24 -4.26
CA GLU A 90 11.86 1.29 -5.27
C GLU A 90 10.48 1.93 -5.42
N TYR A 91 10.45 3.23 -5.71
CA TYR A 91 9.21 3.94 -5.97
C TYR A 91 8.54 3.45 -7.27
N ASN A 92 7.23 3.19 -7.18
CA ASN A 92 6.41 2.84 -8.33
C ASN A 92 5.26 3.86 -8.50
N LYS A 93 5.28 4.58 -9.62
CA LYS A 93 4.25 5.57 -9.96
C LYS A 93 2.85 4.95 -10.11
N GLU A 94 2.77 3.75 -10.69
CA GLU A 94 1.50 3.05 -10.87
C GLU A 94 0.88 2.67 -9.52
N ALA A 95 1.72 2.26 -8.55
CA ALA A 95 1.26 1.99 -7.19
C ALA A 95 0.64 3.23 -6.52
N GLU A 96 1.30 4.39 -6.63
CA GLU A 96 0.79 5.67 -6.14
C GLU A 96 -0.58 6.00 -6.75
N ASP A 97 -0.72 5.82 -8.07
CA ASP A 97 -1.95 6.16 -8.79
C ASP A 97 -3.12 5.25 -8.34
N HIS A 98 -2.89 3.96 -8.16
CA HIS A 98 -3.90 3.01 -7.65
C HIS A 98 -4.28 3.31 -6.20
N LEU A 99 -3.30 3.53 -5.33
CA LEU A 99 -3.55 3.86 -3.91
C LEU A 99 -4.29 5.19 -3.78
N SER A 100 -3.96 6.18 -4.62
CA SER A 100 -4.66 7.47 -4.67
C SER A 100 -6.11 7.32 -5.10
N LYS A 101 -6.43 6.42 -6.04
CA LYS A 101 -7.81 6.09 -6.41
C LYS A 101 -8.55 5.41 -5.26
N ALA A 102 -7.89 4.46 -4.59
CA ALA A 102 -8.48 3.72 -3.47
C ALA A 102 -8.96 4.65 -2.35
N VAL A 103 -8.12 5.61 -1.93
CA VAL A 103 -8.48 6.56 -0.86
C VAL A 103 -9.53 7.59 -1.27
N LYS A 104 -9.64 7.91 -2.58
CA LYS A 104 -10.72 8.76 -3.10
C LYS A 104 -12.06 8.03 -3.12
N LEU A 105 -12.05 6.74 -3.47
CA LEU A 105 -13.26 5.90 -3.50
C LEU A 105 -13.74 5.51 -2.11
N ASN A 106 -12.82 5.26 -1.17
CA ASN A 106 -13.12 4.97 0.22
C ASN A 106 -12.14 5.70 1.16
N PRO A 107 -12.47 6.93 1.59
CA PRO A 107 -11.62 7.71 2.48
C PRO A 107 -11.43 7.12 3.88
N SER A 108 -12.29 6.17 4.29
CA SER A 108 -12.23 5.50 5.60
C SER A 108 -11.29 4.30 5.61
N LEU A 109 -10.72 3.90 4.47
CA LEU A 109 -9.81 2.78 4.37
C LEU A 109 -8.41 3.15 4.89
N ALA A 110 -8.19 2.95 6.19
CA ALA A 110 -6.95 3.31 6.89
C ALA A 110 -5.71 2.66 6.25
N ASP A 111 -5.81 1.38 5.87
CA ASP A 111 -4.69 0.65 5.25
C ASP A 111 -4.31 1.19 3.87
N ALA A 112 -5.25 1.75 3.11
CA ALA A 112 -4.94 2.37 1.83
C ALA A 112 -4.16 3.69 2.02
N TRP A 113 -4.52 4.50 3.01
CA TRP A 113 -3.74 5.69 3.39
C TRP A 113 -2.34 5.32 3.88
N LEU A 114 -2.22 4.23 4.64
CA LEU A 114 -0.93 3.72 5.11
C LEU A 114 -0.04 3.28 3.94
N CYS A 115 -0.58 2.49 3.01
CA CYS A 115 0.15 2.08 1.80
C CYS A 115 0.51 3.29 0.93
N LEU A 116 -0.40 4.25 0.75
CA LEU A 116 -0.13 5.47 -0.01
C LEU A 116 1.01 6.27 0.61
N GLY A 117 1.01 6.44 1.94
CA GLY A 117 2.08 7.12 2.67
C GLY A 117 3.44 6.43 2.50
N ASN A 118 3.49 5.09 2.54
CA ASN A 118 4.73 4.35 2.28
C ASN A 118 5.22 4.52 0.84
N CYS A 119 4.32 4.45 -0.14
CA CYS A 119 4.66 4.67 -1.55
C CYS A 119 5.22 6.08 -1.79
N ILE A 120 4.59 7.11 -1.22
CA ILE A 120 5.05 8.50 -1.30
C ILE A 120 6.35 8.70 -0.53
N TRP A 121 6.56 7.99 0.57
CA TRP A 121 7.85 8.03 1.28
C TRP A 121 8.98 7.50 0.38
N LYS A 122 8.77 6.41 -0.36
CA LYS A 122 9.76 5.91 -1.33
C LYS A 122 10.09 6.93 -2.43
N LYS A 123 9.10 7.73 -2.85
CA LYS A 123 9.28 8.86 -3.78
C LYS A 123 10.16 9.98 -3.21
N GLY A 124 10.26 10.09 -1.89
CA GLY A 124 11.03 11.11 -1.17
C GLY A 124 10.23 12.33 -0.72
N ASP A 125 8.93 12.39 -1.00
CA ASP A 125 8.05 13.48 -0.56
C ASP A 125 7.58 13.24 0.88
N LEU A 126 8.47 13.52 1.83
CA LEU A 126 8.23 13.31 3.26
C LEU A 126 7.02 14.09 3.81
N PRO A 127 6.79 15.38 3.45
CA PRO A 127 5.60 16.12 3.89
C PRO A 127 4.29 15.45 3.45
N SER A 128 4.19 15.02 2.19
CA SER A 128 2.98 14.34 1.70
C SER A 128 2.79 12.96 2.34
N ALA A 129 3.88 12.22 2.58
CA ALA A 129 3.83 10.95 3.30
C ALA A 129 3.33 11.13 4.75
N LYS A 130 3.79 12.16 5.46
CA LYS A 130 3.31 12.54 6.80
C LYS A 130 1.81 12.82 6.81
N ASN A 131 1.32 13.59 5.84
CA ASN A 131 -0.11 13.86 5.69
C ASN A 131 -0.91 12.56 5.51
N CYS A 132 -0.44 11.63 4.67
CA CYS A 132 -1.09 10.34 4.49
C CYS A 132 -1.13 9.51 5.78
N PHE A 133 -0.03 9.48 6.55
CA PHE A 133 -0.01 8.76 7.83
C PHE A 133 -0.91 9.39 8.88
N ASN A 134 -0.99 10.72 8.96
CA ASN A 134 -1.92 11.41 9.85
C ASN A 134 -3.38 11.12 9.47
N LEU A 135 -3.70 11.11 8.16
CA LEU A 135 -5.02 10.72 7.68
C LEU A 135 -5.33 9.26 8.03
N ALA A 136 -4.38 8.34 7.83
CA ALA A 136 -4.53 6.94 8.24
C ALA A 136 -4.82 6.82 9.75
N LEU A 137 -4.06 7.52 10.58
CA LEU A 137 -4.22 7.52 12.04
C LEU A 137 -5.59 8.06 12.47
N SER A 138 -6.12 9.06 11.75
CA SER A 138 -7.45 9.63 12.01
C SER A 138 -8.61 8.63 11.77
N LYS A 139 -8.36 7.57 10.98
CA LYS A 139 -9.36 6.52 10.70
C LYS A 139 -9.30 5.35 11.68
N GLY A 140 -8.16 5.17 12.35
CA GLY A 140 -7.99 4.14 13.36
C GLY A 140 -6.58 4.16 13.95
N ALA A 141 -6.49 4.02 15.27
CA ALA A 141 -5.22 3.94 15.96
C ALA A 141 -4.49 2.64 15.58
N ASN A 142 -3.29 2.76 15.03
CA ASN A 142 -2.45 1.61 14.67
C ASN A 142 -1.00 1.87 15.08
N LYS A 143 -0.43 0.97 15.88
CA LYS A 143 0.97 1.05 16.34
C LYS A 143 1.97 1.20 15.18
N LYS A 144 1.70 0.57 14.03
CA LYS A 144 2.55 0.65 12.83
C LYS A 144 2.62 2.07 12.29
N ILE A 145 1.49 2.79 12.28
CA ILE A 145 1.42 4.18 11.81
C ILE A 145 2.24 5.09 12.72
N LEU A 146 2.14 4.91 14.05
CA LEU A 146 2.92 5.67 15.02
C LEU A 146 4.43 5.45 14.86
N CYS A 147 4.86 4.19 14.65
CA CYS A 147 6.26 3.89 14.36
C CYS A 147 6.74 4.56 13.06
N LEU A 148 5.94 4.49 11.99
CA LEU A 148 6.27 5.10 10.70
C LEU A 148 6.36 6.63 10.80
N LEU A 149 5.41 7.28 11.47
CA LEU A 149 5.47 8.72 11.76
C LEU A 149 6.75 9.07 12.52
N SER A 150 7.06 8.34 13.60
CA SER A 150 8.27 8.57 14.38
C SER A 150 9.56 8.46 13.54
N MET A 151 9.64 7.45 12.67
CA MET A 151 10.76 7.30 11.74
C MET A 151 10.82 8.41 10.69
N LEU A 152 9.66 8.85 10.19
CA LEU A 152 9.56 9.90 9.18
C LEU A 152 9.96 11.27 9.75
N GLU A 153 9.51 11.63 10.95
CA GLU A 153 9.86 12.90 11.62
C GLU A 153 11.37 13.01 11.84
N ARG A 154 12.01 11.91 12.30
CA ARG A 154 13.48 11.87 12.44
C ARG A 154 14.18 12.10 11.10
N ARG A 155 13.67 11.51 10.01
CA ARG A 155 14.22 11.69 8.67
C ARG A 155 14.03 13.12 8.16
N MET A 156 12.89 13.76 8.46
CA MET A 156 12.64 15.15 8.11
C MET A 156 13.60 16.10 8.83
N ALA A 157 13.79 15.91 10.14
CA ALA A 157 14.71 16.74 10.94
C ALA A 157 16.16 16.70 10.40
N GLN A 158 16.66 15.51 10.05
CA GLN A 158 17.99 15.36 9.44
C GLN A 158 18.14 16.09 8.08
N GLY A 159 17.05 16.21 7.32
CA GLY A 159 17.03 16.95 6.07
C GLY A 159 17.01 18.47 6.26
N GLU A 160 16.49 18.95 7.38
CA GLU A 160 16.48 20.37 7.75
C GLU A 160 17.85 20.81 8.28
N ASP A 161 18.52 19.97 9.07
CA ASP A 161 19.88 20.22 9.58
C ASP A 161 20.89 20.45 8.42
N PHE A 162 20.74 19.73 7.31
CA PHE A 162 21.56 19.93 6.12
C PHE A 162 21.31 21.30 5.46
N LYS A 163 20.06 21.78 5.43
CA LYS A 163 19.72 23.11 4.91
C LYS A 163 20.24 24.22 5.82
N PHE A 164 20.20 24.03 7.14
CA PHE A 164 20.79 24.98 8.10
C PHE A 164 22.31 25.07 7.93
N PHE A 165 23.01 23.95 7.73
CA PHE A 165 24.46 23.97 7.45
C PHE A 165 24.79 24.72 6.15
N TYR A 166 24.02 24.52 5.08
CA TYR A 166 24.22 25.26 3.83
C TYR A 166 23.90 26.75 3.96
N PHE A 167 22.89 27.12 4.76
CA PHE A 167 22.54 28.53 5.00
C PHE A 167 23.59 29.27 5.84
N LEU A 168 24.24 28.59 6.80
CA LEU A 168 25.31 29.16 7.62
C LEU A 168 26.68 29.22 6.91
N LEU A 169 26.85 28.50 5.79
CA LEU A 169 28.08 28.49 4.98
C LEU A 169 28.04 29.45 3.78
N LEU A 170 26.93 30.16 3.54
CA LEU A 170 26.89 31.23 2.54
C LEU A 170 27.47 32.51 3.18
N PRO A 171 28.64 33.00 2.73
CA PRO A 171 29.15 34.27 3.21
C PRO A 171 28.14 35.36 2.87
N SER A 172 27.78 36.18 3.86
CA SER A 172 27.02 37.41 3.65
C SER A 172 27.81 38.30 2.70
N SER A 173 27.53 38.22 1.40
CA SER A 173 28.00 39.22 0.44
C SER A 173 27.23 40.50 0.73
N ASN A 174 27.89 41.38 1.50
CA ASN A 174 27.46 42.75 1.77
C ASN A 174 27.13 43.46 0.46
N LEU A 175 25.92 44.03 0.40
CA LEU A 175 25.54 45.12 -0.51
C LEU A 175 26.23 46.43 -0.08
#